data_AF-F9X1L3-F1
#
_entry.id   AF-F9X1L3-F1
#
_cell.length_a   1.000
_cell.length_b   1.000
_cell.length_c   1.000
_cell.angle_alpha   90.00
_cell.angle_beta   90.00
_cell.angle_gamma   90.00
#
_symmetry.space_group_name_H-M   'P 1'
#
loop_
_entity.id
_entity.type
_entity.pdbx_description
1 polymer ?
#
loop_
_entity_poly.entity_id
_entity_poly.type
_entity_poly.pdbx_seq_one_letter_code
_entity_poly.pdbx_strand_id
1 'polypeptide(L)' 'RSCAACAKAKVRCSGQKPACSRCVSRSHDCHYATAKMNPTMERRIGLESSASTEMTREDT' A
#
# COMPACT_ATOMS: atom_id res chain seq x y z
N ARG A 1 0.80 19.73 6.76
CA ARG A 1 0.63 18.27 6.61
C ARG A 1 0.80 17.90 5.14
N SER A 2 1.65 16.92 4.82
CA SER A 2 1.91 16.52 3.42
C SER A 2 0.99 15.37 2.99
N CYS A 3 0.66 15.30 1.70
CA CYS A 3 -0.02 14.14 1.14
C CYS A 3 0.92 12.93 1.07
N ALA A 4 0.36 11.72 0.90
CA ALA A 4 1.09 10.46 0.86
C ALA A 4 2.12 10.42 -0.28
N ALA A 5 1.78 10.97 -1.46
CA ALA A 5 2.70 11.04 -2.59
C ALA A 5 3.92 11.93 -2.28
N CYS A 6 3.69 13.12 -1.72
CA CYS A 6 4.78 14.01 -1.33
C CYS A 6 5.61 13.45 -0.16
N ALA A 7 4.97 12.77 0.79
CA ALA A 7 5.65 12.11 1.90
C ALA A 7 6.54 10.95 1.41
N LYS A 8 6.03 10.11 0.50
CA LYS A 8 6.79 9.00 -0.12
C LYS A 8 7.98 9.53 -0.93
N ALA A 9 7.77 10.61 -1.69
CA ALA A 9 8.82 11.26 -2.47
C ALA A 9 9.75 12.15 -1.64
N LYS A 10 9.48 12.35 -0.34
CA LYS A 10 10.22 13.25 0.57
C LYS A 10 10.37 14.68 0.03
N VAL A 11 9.29 15.22 -0.54
CA VAL A 11 9.27 16.57 -1.13
C VAL A 11 8.31 17.50 -0.41
N ARG A 12 8.50 18.81 -0.59
CA ARG A 12 7.57 19.83 -0.08
C ARG A 12 6.18 19.65 -0.73
N CYS A 13 5.15 19.59 0.10
CA CYS A 13 3.76 19.53 -0.32
C CYS A 13 3.14 20.93 -0.19
N SER A 14 2.46 21.41 -1.25
CA SER A 14 1.81 22.73 -1.24
C SER A 14 0.50 22.77 -0.45
N GLY A 15 -0.04 21.63 -0.01
CA GLY A 15 -1.16 21.60 0.94
C GLY A 15 -2.53 22.01 0.38
N GLN A 16 -2.64 22.33 -0.92
CA GLN A 16 -3.88 22.73 -1.58
C GLN A 16 -4.91 21.57 -1.57
N LYS A 17 -6.20 21.90 -1.40
CA LYS A 17 -7.32 20.95 -1.47
C LYS A 17 -8.15 21.24 -2.73
N PRO A 18 -8.62 20.22 -3.48
CA PRO A 18 -8.65 18.79 -3.17
C PRO A 18 -7.33 18.03 -3.43
N ALA A 19 -6.44 18.57 -4.25
CA ALA A 19 -5.14 17.98 -4.56
C ALA A 19 -4.03 19.04 -4.50
N CYS A 20 -2.83 18.65 -4.05
CA CYS A 20 -1.69 19.57 -4.03
C CYS A 20 -1.20 19.86 -5.46
N SER A 21 -0.62 21.05 -5.68
CA SER A 21 -0.20 21.54 -7.01
C SER A 21 0.67 20.53 -7.76
N ARG A 22 1.58 19.84 -7.08
CA ARG A 22 2.44 18.81 -7.70
C ARG A 22 1.64 17.60 -8.19
N CYS A 23 0.68 17.14 -7.39
CA CYS A 23 -0.17 16.02 -7.77
C CYS A 23 -1.07 16.40 -8.95
N VAL A 24 -1.59 17.63 -8.99
CA VAL A 24 -2.38 18.15 -10.12
C VAL A 24 -1.53 18.18 -11.40
N SER A 25 -0.34 18.79 -11.35
CA SER A 25 0.54 18.88 -12.52
C SER A 25 1.06 17.53 -13.03
N ARG A 26 1.07 16.50 -12.18
CA ARG A 26 1.53 15.15 -12.52
C ARG A 26 0.39 14.16 -12.70
N SER A 27 -0.86 14.62 -12.56
CA SER A 27 -2.06 13.77 -12.55
C SER A 27 -1.89 12.53 -11.65
N HIS A 28 -1.24 12.72 -10.49
CA HIS A 28 -1.01 11.66 -9.52
C HIS A 28 -2.06 11.69 -8.43
N ASP A 29 -2.34 10.51 -7.88
CA ASP A 29 -3.32 10.36 -6.83
C ASP A 29 -2.90 11.06 -5.52
N CYS A 30 -3.71 12.04 -5.09
CA CYS A 30 -3.37 12.95 -3.99
C CYS A 30 -4.14 12.59 -2.72
N HIS A 31 -3.76 11.49 -2.09
CA HIS A 31 -4.32 11.13 -0.79
C HIS A 31 -3.56 11.77 0.37
N TYR A 32 -4.26 12.51 1.22
CA TYR A 32 -3.74 12.86 2.53
C TYR A 32 -3.97 11.68 3.47
N ALA A 33 -2.90 10.95 3.81
CA ALA A 33 -3.01 9.82 4.72
C ALA A 33 -3.55 10.30 6.07
N THR A 34 -4.83 9.99 6.36
CA THR A 34 -5.35 9.84 7.70
C THR A 34 -4.65 8.62 8.29
N ALA A 35 -4.23 8.68 9.55
CA ALA A 35 -3.30 7.73 10.16
C ALA A 35 -3.60 6.27 9.76
N LYS A 36 -2.60 5.60 9.20
CA LYS A 36 -2.72 4.24 8.68
C LYS A 36 -3.08 3.31 9.84
N MET A 37 -4.13 2.52 9.67
CA MET A 37 -4.25 1.27 10.40
C MET A 37 -2.93 0.51 10.28
N ASN A 38 -2.43 0.05 11.42
CA ASN A 38 -1.20 -0.70 11.59
C ASN A 38 -1.11 -1.88 10.58
N PRO A 39 -0.23 -1.84 9.58
CA PRO A 39 -0.04 -2.99 8.67
C PRO A 39 0.67 -4.17 9.36
N THR A 40 0.85 -4.15 10.67
CA THR A 40 1.46 -5.25 11.43
C THR A 40 0.63 -6.54 11.39
N MET A 41 -0.64 -6.49 11.00
CA MET A 41 -1.50 -7.69 10.89
C MET A 41 -1.31 -8.46 9.56
N GLU A 42 -0.83 -7.82 8.49
CA GLU A 42 -0.84 -8.36 7.12
C GLU A 42 0.42 -9.18 6.77
N ARG A 43 1.24 -9.55 7.75
CA ARG A 43 2.35 -10.53 7.57
C ARG A 43 1.96 -11.94 8.01
N ARG A 44 0.68 -12.19 8.30
CA ARG A 44 0.17 -13.53 8.68
C ARG A 44 -0.78 -14.16 7.68
N ILE A 45 -1.27 -13.43 6.68
CA ILE A 45 -2.22 -13.96 5.70
C ILE A 45 -1.61 -13.78 4.30
N GLY A 46 -0.83 -14.77 3.85
CA GLY A 46 -0.22 -14.71 2.52
C GLY A 46 0.98 -15.61 2.24
N LEU A 47 1.37 -16.51 3.16
CA LEU A 47 2.30 -17.60 2.83
C LEU A 47 1.58 -18.90 2.42
N GLU A 48 0.25 -18.92 2.43
CA GLU A 48 -0.55 -20.10 2.07
C GLU A 48 -1.30 -19.86 0.76
N SER A 49 -0.59 -19.79 -0.35
CA SER A 49 -1.23 -19.78 -1.69
C SER A 49 -0.46 -20.54 -2.76
N SER A 50 0.51 -21.39 -2.42
CA SER A 50 1.25 -22.14 -3.44
C SER A 50 1.82 -23.48 -2.99
N ALA A 51 0.98 -24.32 -2.37
CA ALA A 51 1.21 -25.76 -2.35
C ALA A 51 -0.12 -26.55 -2.23
N SER A 52 -1.07 -26.28 -3.14
CA SER A 52 -1.80 -27.41 -3.72
C SER A 52 -0.76 -28.18 -4.54
N THR A 53 -0.53 -29.47 -4.35
CA THR A 53 -1.22 -30.56 -5.07
C THR A 53 -0.70 -31.89 -4.50
N GLU A 54 -1.59 -32.91 -4.43
CA GLU A 54 -1.33 -34.36 -4.41
C GLU A 54 -0.95 -35.02 -3.06
N MET A 55 -1.87 -35.67 -2.32
CA MET A 55 -2.73 -36.84 -2.62
C MET A 55 -1.95 -38.17 -2.66
N THR A 56 -2.03 -38.88 -1.53
CA THR A 56 -1.95 -40.32 -1.22
C THR A 56 -1.38 -41.30 -2.24
N ARG A 57 -0.53 -42.21 -1.74
CA ARG A 57 -0.71 -43.67 -1.86
C ARG A 57 0.19 -44.45 -0.89
N GLU A 58 -0.43 -45.46 -0.28
CA GLU A 58 0.13 -46.57 0.50
C GLU A 58 1.18 -47.36 -0.31
N ASP A 59 2.12 -48.05 0.35
CA ASP A 59 2.43 -49.47 0.10
C ASP A 59 3.45 -50.06 1.10
N THR A 60 3.03 -51.17 1.73
CA THR A 60 3.77 -52.23 2.48
C THR A 60 4.32 -51.94 3.87
#